data_AF-A0A7C6SNF7-F1
#
_entry.id   AF-A0A7C6SNF7-F1
#
_cell.length_a   1.000
_cell.length_b   1.000
_cell.length_c   1.000
_cell.angle_alpha   90.00
_cell.angle_beta   90.00
_cell.angle_gamma   90.00
#
_symmetry.space_group_name_H-M   'P 1'
#
loop_
_entity.id
_entity.type
_entity.pdbx_description
1 polymer ?
#
loop_
_entity_poly.entity_id
_entity_poly.type
_entity_poly.pdbx_seq_one_letter_code
_entity_poly.pdbx_strand_id
1 'polypeptide(L)'
;TVLTPELINEGFAREVISKLQTMRKDAGFEVVDRIQVWVQTGAILRDALNEHLPLVTSVVLAQKLSFEQAPADAYTQDWDINGEAATLAVRKV
;
A
#
# COMPACT_ATOMS: atom_id res chain seq x y z
N THR A 1 -6.65 21.82 -16.34
CA THR A 1 -6.55 21.73 -14.87
C THR A 1 -5.13 21.32 -14.54
N VAL A 2 -4.39 22.12 -13.78
CA VAL A 2 -3.01 21.79 -13.42
C VAL A 2 -3.08 20.80 -12.27
N LEU A 3 -2.61 19.57 -12.48
CA LEU A 3 -2.44 18.61 -11.40
C LEU A 3 -1.39 19.17 -10.43
N THR A 4 -1.78 19.39 -9.17
CA THR A 4 -0.82 19.75 -8.12
C THR A 4 -0.09 18.49 -7.65
N PRO A 5 1.15 18.62 -7.14
CA PRO A 5 1.87 17.48 -6.56
C PRO A 5 1.06 16.72 -5.49
N GLU A 6 0.29 17.43 -4.66
CA GLU A 6 -0.60 16.85 -3.65
C GLU A 6 -1.67 15.94 -4.27
N LEU A 7 -2.30 16.35 -5.38
CA LEU A 7 -3.32 15.53 -6.05
C LEU A 7 -2.73 14.26 -6.67
N ILE A 8 -1.47 14.34 -7.13
CA ILE A 8 -0.74 13.17 -7.65
C ILE A 8 -0.41 12.21 -6.51
N ASN A 9 0.08 12.72 -5.39
CA ASN A 9 0.42 11.92 -4.21
C ASN A 9 -0.81 11.25 -3.60
N GLU A 10 -1.94 11.96 -3.54
CA GLU A 10 -3.21 11.37 -3.12
C GLU A 10 -3.66 10.26 -4.07
N GLY A 11 -3.47 10.45 -5.37
CA GLY A 11 -3.76 9.43 -6.40
C GLY A 11 -2.97 8.14 -6.18
N PHE A 12 -1.67 8.24 -5.88
CA PHE A 12 -0.84 7.10 -5.52
C PHE A 12 -1.34 6.39 -4.24
N ALA A 13 -1.68 7.15 -3.20
CA ALA A 13 -2.19 6.57 -1.96
C ALA A 13 -3.50 5.81 -2.17
N ARG A 14 -4.43 6.36 -2.96
CA ARG A 14 -5.70 5.72 -3.33
C ARG A 14 -5.48 4.44 -4.13
N GLU A 15 -4.53 4.44 -5.06
CA GLU A 15 -4.22 3.26 -5.85
C GLU A 15 -3.61 2.15 -4.99
N VAL A 16 -2.70 2.48 -4.06
CA VAL A 16 -2.14 1.51 -3.10
C VAL A 16 -3.24 0.92 -2.21
N ILE A 17 -4.16 1.75 -1.71
CA ILE A 17 -5.34 1.28 -0.95
C ILE A 17 -6.14 0.27 -1.78
N SER A 18 -6.42 0.59 -3.06
CA SER A 18 -7.15 -0.30 -3.98
C SER A 18 -6.45 -1.65 -4.14
N LYS A 19 -5.13 -1.66 -4.32
CA LYS A 19 -4.34 -2.90 -4.42
C LYS A 19 -4.36 -3.69 -3.12
N LEU A 20 -4.17 -3.03 -1.98
CA LEU A 20 -4.22 -3.70 -0.68
C LEU A 20 -5.59 -4.33 -0.39
N GLN A 21 -6.69 -3.69 -0.78
CA GLN A 21 -8.03 -4.29 -0.62
C GLN A 21 -8.20 -5.53 -1.52
N THR A 22 -7.69 -5.49 -2.74
CA THR A 22 -7.64 -6.66 -3.63
C THR A 22 -6.82 -7.79 -3.01
N MET A 23 -5.61 -7.47 -2.54
CA MET A 23 -4.72 -8.44 -1.89
C MET A 23 -5.34 -9.09 -0.65
N ARG A 24 -6.09 -8.32 0.15
CA ARG A 24 -6.82 -8.88 1.31
C ARG A 24 -7.79 -9.95 0.88
N LYS A 25 -8.61 -9.66 -0.14
CA LYS A 25 -9.57 -10.62 -0.67
C LYS A 25 -8.87 -11.88 -1.20
N ASP A 26 -7.79 -11.70 -1.96
CA ASP A 26 -7.05 -12.82 -2.55
C ASP A 26 -6.32 -13.67 -1.49
N ALA A 27 -5.86 -13.05 -0.40
CA ALA A 27 -5.30 -13.71 0.77
C ALA A 27 -6.36 -14.32 1.72
N GLY A 28 -7.65 -14.13 1.45
CA GLY A 28 -8.75 -14.62 2.29
C GLY A 28 -8.95 -13.83 3.60
N PHE A 29 -8.53 -12.57 3.65
CA PHE A 29 -8.71 -11.69 4.79
C PHE A 29 -10.05 -10.95 4.72
N GLU A 30 -10.64 -10.67 5.87
CA GLU A 30 -11.84 -9.86 6.00
C GLU A 30 -11.50 -8.38 6.05
N VAL A 31 -12.41 -7.49 5.64
CA VAL A 31 -12.18 -6.02 5.64
C VAL A 31 -11.90 -5.45 7.05
N VAL A 32 -12.38 -6.14 8.09
CA VAL A 32 -12.19 -5.75 9.50
C VAL A 32 -10.86 -6.22 10.09
N ASP A 33 -10.14 -7.11 9.40
CA ASP A 33 -8.89 -7.65 9.89
C ASP A 33 -7.82 -6.57 10.05
N ARG A 34 -6.98 -6.72 11.07
CA ARG A 34 -5.78 -5.89 11.21
C ARG A 34 -4.64 -6.53 10.45
N ILE A 35 -3.90 -5.73 9.71
CA ILE A 35 -2.79 -6.22 8.88
C ILE A 35 -1.51 -5.44 9.13
N GLN A 36 -0.40 -6.03 8.75
CA GLN A 36 0.86 -5.35 8.48
C GLN A 36 1.09 -5.31 6.98
N VAL A 37 1.66 -4.21 6.51
CA VAL A 37 1.91 -3.96 5.09
C VAL A 37 3.39 -3.70 4.89
N TRP A 38 3.95 -4.27 3.83
CA TRP A 38 5.29 -3.95 3.36
C TRP A 38 5.23 -3.49 1.91
N VAL A 39 6.03 -2.49 1.57
CA VAL A 39 6.05 -1.88 0.24
C VAL A 39 7.50 -1.77 -0.23
N GLN A 40 7.84 -2.49 -1.29
CA GLN A 40 9.09 -2.33 -2.02
C GLN A 40 8.82 -1.54 -3.30
N THR A 41 9.37 -0.34 -3.40
CA THR A 41 9.12 0.57 -4.54
C THR A 41 10.22 1.64 -4.63
N GLY A 42 10.17 2.44 -5.71
CA GLY A 42 11.04 3.58 -5.94
C GLY A 42 10.75 4.79 -5.03
N ALA A 43 11.58 5.82 -5.13
CA ALA A 43 11.49 7.00 -4.27
C ALA A 43 10.15 7.75 -4.42
N ILE A 44 9.64 7.88 -5.65
CA ILE A 44 8.43 8.64 -5.96
C ILE A 44 7.23 8.10 -5.19
N LEU A 45 6.95 6.80 -5.33
CA LEU A 45 5.83 6.17 -4.64
C LEU A 45 6.05 6.12 -3.12
N ARG A 46 7.29 5.90 -2.66
CA ARG A 46 7.64 5.92 -1.23
C ARG A 46 7.32 7.27 -0.60
N ASP A 47 7.69 8.37 -1.25
CA ASP A 47 7.48 9.72 -0.72
C ASP A 47 5.98 10.07 -0.70
N ALA A 48 5.25 9.75 -1.77
CA ALA A 48 3.79 9.89 -1.80
C ALA A 48 3.09 9.08 -0.69
N LEU A 49 3.54 7.84 -0.45
CA LEU A 49 3.03 7.01 0.62
C LEU A 49 3.38 7.52 2.02
N ASN A 50 4.56 8.11 2.20
CA ASN A 50 4.94 8.74 3.47
C ASN A 50 4.04 9.93 3.81
N GLU A 51 3.71 10.76 2.81
CA GLU A 51 2.83 11.92 2.99
C GLU A 51 1.39 11.51 3.34
N HIS A 52 0.91 10.39 2.79
CA HIS A 52 -0.44 9.87 3.02
C HIS A 52 -0.48 8.62 3.90
N LEU A 53 0.57 8.35 4.67
CA LEU A 53 0.69 7.17 5.52
C LEU A 53 -0.51 7.00 6.47
N PRO A 54 -1.02 8.07 7.14
CA PRO A 54 -2.17 7.96 8.03
C PRO A 54 -3.45 7.56 7.28
N LEU A 55 -3.61 8.04 6.04
CA LEU A 55 -4.77 7.71 5.21
C LEU A 55 -4.76 6.23 4.84
N VAL A 56 -3.65 5.75 4.29
CA VAL A 56 -3.51 4.35 3.84
C VAL A 56 -3.71 3.40 5.02
N THR A 57 -3.02 3.63 6.13
CA THR A 57 -3.09 2.76 7.31
C THR A 57 -4.48 2.78 7.97
N SER A 58 -5.15 3.93 8.02
CA SER A 58 -6.51 4.01 8.55
C SER A 58 -7.51 3.26 7.68
N VAL A 59 -7.46 3.43 6.35
CA VAL A 59 -8.46 2.83 5.44
C VAL A 59 -8.30 1.31 5.35
N VAL A 60 -7.07 0.80 5.34
CA VAL A 60 -6.80 -0.64 5.27
C VAL A 60 -6.57 -1.26 6.64
N LEU A 61 -6.89 -0.56 7.73
CA LEU A 61 -6.70 -1.02 9.11
C LEU A 61 -5.30 -1.61 9.38
N ALA A 62 -4.28 -1.07 8.71
CA ALA A 62 -2.91 -1.53 8.87
C ALA A 62 -2.31 -0.97 10.16
N GLN A 63 -1.74 -1.84 10.99
CA GLN A 63 -1.04 -1.42 12.21
C GLN A 63 0.32 -0.78 11.90
N LYS A 64 0.96 -1.25 10.82
CA LYS A 64 2.26 -0.75 10.37
C LYS A 64 2.36 -0.91 8.85
N LEU A 65 2.93 0.11 8.21
CA LEU A 65 3.44 0.03 6.85
C LEU A 65 4.97 0.21 6.92
N SER A 66 5.71 -0.72 6.32
CA SER A 66 7.18 -0.69 6.27
C SER A 66 7.67 -0.67 4.82
N PHE A 67 8.80 0.00 4.58
CA PHE A 67 9.50 -0.07 3.29
C PHE A 67 10.67 -1.08 3.30
N GLU A 68 10.76 -1.88 4.37
CA GLU A 68 11.73 -2.96 4.52
C GLU A 68 11.26 -4.25 3.86
N GLN A 69 12.15 -5.25 3.81
CA GLN A 69 11.83 -6.57 3.28
C GLN A 69 10.66 -7.20 4.05
N ALA A 70 9.68 -7.73 3.31
CA ALA A 70 8.58 -8.47 3.89
C ALA A 70 9.08 -9.80 4.49
N PRO A 71 8.46 -10.30 5.57
CA PRO A 71 8.75 -11.62 6.09
C PRO A 71 8.26 -12.70 5.12
N ALA A 72 8.89 -13.88 5.15
CA ALA A 72 8.64 -14.95 4.17
C ALA A 72 7.22 -15.54 4.22
N ASP A 73 6.49 -15.32 5.31
CA ASP A 73 5.11 -15.76 5.52
C ASP A 73 4.05 -14.72 5.06
N ALA A 74 4.48 -13.54 4.60
CA ALA A 74 3.57 -12.52 4.10
C ALA A 74 3.08 -12.84 2.68
N TYR A 75 1.80 -12.59 2.44
CA TYR A 75 1.22 -12.70 1.09
C TYR A 75 1.72 -11.54 0.24
N THR A 76 2.48 -11.86 -0.81
CA THR A 76 3.23 -10.87 -1.60
C THR A 76 2.80 -10.90 -3.07
N GLN A 77 2.62 -9.71 -3.67
CA GLN A 77 2.28 -9.55 -5.08
C GLN A 77 2.93 -8.29 -5.68
N ASP A 78 3.24 -8.35 -6.97
CA ASP A 78 3.76 -7.24 -7.74
C ASP A 78 2.62 -6.45 -8.40
N TRP A 79 2.76 -5.13 -8.41
CA TRP A 79 1.78 -4.19 -8.93
C TRP A 79 2.44 -3.07 -9.73
N ASP A 80 1.71 -2.60 -10.74
CA ASP A 80 1.93 -1.31 -11.37
C ASP A 80 1.01 -0.28 -10.70
N ILE A 81 1.60 0.75 -10.11
CA ILE A 81 0.89 1.82 -9.41
C ILE A 81 1.16 3.11 -10.19
N ASN A 82 0.28 3.41 -11.15
CA ASN A 82 0.36 4.58 -12.03
C ASN A 82 1.70 4.72 -12.77
N GLY A 83 2.29 3.61 -13.22
CA GLY A 83 3.58 3.54 -13.91
C GLY A 83 4.78 3.25 -13.00
N GLU A 84 4.58 3.22 -11.68
CA GLU A 84 5.61 2.86 -10.71
C GLU A 84 5.49 1.38 -10.32
N ALA A 85 6.55 0.60 -10.53
CA ALA A 85 6.60 -0.77 -10.07
C ALA A 85 6.67 -0.83 -8.54
N ALA A 86 5.82 -1.65 -7.94
CA ALA A 86 5.78 -1.86 -6.51
C ALA A 86 5.48 -3.32 -6.17
N THR A 87 6.28 -3.90 -5.28
CA THR A 87 5.95 -5.18 -4.64
C THR A 87 5.30 -4.88 -3.30
N LEU A 88 4.06 -5.32 -3.14
CA LEU A 88 3.29 -5.17 -1.91
C LEU A 88 3.24 -6.52 -1.18
N ALA A 89 3.33 -6.50 0.14
CA ALA A 89 3.08 -7.66 0.97
C ALA A 89 2.13 -7.35 2.11
N VAL A 90 1.25 -8.29 2.44
CA VAL A 90 0.29 -8.19 3.54
C VAL A 90 0.36 -9.41 4.45
N ARG A 91 0.23 -9.17 5.75
CA ARG A 91 0.11 -10.23 6.75
C ARG A 91 -0.93 -9.86 7.79
N LYS A 92 -1.86 -10.77 8.07
CA LYS A 92 -2.83 -10.60 9.17
C LYS A 92 -2.11 -10.67 10.52
N VAL A 93 -2.54 -9.80 11.44
CA VAL A 93 -2.05 -9.76 12.83
C VAL A 93 -3.18 -10.15 13.78
#